data_AF-A0A9D3MKR7-F1
#
_entry.id   AF-A0A9D3MKR7-F1
#
_cell.length_a   1.000
_cell.length_b   1.000
_cell.length_c   1.000
_cell.angle_alpha   90.00
_cell.angle_beta   90.00
_cell.angle_gamma   90.00
#
_symmetry.space_group_name_H-M   'P 1'
#
loop_
_entity.id
_entity.type
_entity.pdbx_description
1 polymer ?
#
loop_
_entity_poly.entity_id
_entity_poly.type
_entity_poly.pdbx_seq_one_letter_code
_entity_poly.pdbx_strand_id
1 'polypeptide(L)'
;MTEEQDLERKAVEELLREAARARVRAETMGPAGWAKCPLHSTNKRFLLNTLRKTTLRQCSVRTGSSQSETRRRRDGRQATEPRFRRPQRDDAF
;
A
#
# COMPACT_ATOMS: atom_id res chain seq x y z
N MET A 1 -14.37 -16.70 -28.11
CA MET A 1 -13.10 -16.60 -28.87
C MET A 1 -12.50 -15.20 -28.84
N THR A 2 -13.28 -14.12 -28.97
CA THR A 2 -12.76 -12.72 -28.89
C THR A 2 -12.51 -12.26 -27.45
N GLU A 3 -13.39 -12.61 -26.52
CA GLU A 3 -13.27 -12.20 -25.11
C GLU A 3 -12.00 -12.75 -24.43
N GLU A 4 -11.60 -13.97 -24.78
CA GLU A 4 -10.38 -14.59 -24.28
C GLU A 4 -9.13 -13.85 -24.79
N GLN A 5 -9.10 -13.50 -26.07
CA GLN A 5 -8.02 -12.68 -26.64
C GLN A 5 -7.96 -11.28 -26.03
N ASP A 6 -9.10 -10.68 -25.70
CA ASP A 6 -9.14 -9.37 -25.02
C ASP A 6 -8.64 -9.46 -23.58
N LEU A 7 -8.94 -10.56 -22.87
CA LEU A 7 -8.41 -10.83 -21.54
C LEU A 7 -6.90 -11.07 -21.58
N GLU A 8 -6.40 -11.82 -22.56
CA GLU A 8 -4.98 -12.06 -22.77
C GLU A 8 -4.23 -10.75 -23.03
N ARG A 9 -4.76 -9.87 -23.88
CA ARG A 9 -4.17 -8.55 -24.14
C ARG A 9 -4.05 -7.71 -22.88
N LYS A 10 -5.13 -7.66 -22.07
CA LYS A 10 -5.14 -6.94 -20.79
C LYS A 10 -4.15 -7.54 -19.78
N ALA A 11 -4.05 -8.87 -19.73
CA ALA A 11 -3.10 -9.56 -18.86
C ALA A 11 -1.65 -9.22 -19.24
N VAL A 12 -1.32 -9.24 -20.53
CA VAL A 12 0.01 -8.86 -21.03
C VAL A 12 0.33 -7.40 -20.70
N GLU A 13 -0.63 -6.50 -20.88
CA GLU A 13 -0.46 -5.08 -20.54
C GLU A 13 -0.15 -4.88 -19.04
N GLU A 14 -0.91 -5.52 -18.15
CA GLU A 14 -0.69 -5.42 -16.71
C GLU A 14 0.65 -6.05 -16.28
N LEU A 15 1.07 -7.16 -16.90
CA LEU A 15 2.40 -7.74 -16.68
C LEU A 15 3.52 -6.77 -17.07
N LEU A 16 3.43 -6.13 -18.23
CA LEU A 16 4.42 -5.13 -18.68
C LEU A 16 4.44 -3.90 -17.78
N ARG A 17 3.26 -3.46 -17.31
CA ARG A 17 3.12 -2.34 -16.37
C ARG A 17 3.77 -2.64 -15.02
N GLU A 18 3.55 -3.84 -14.47
CA GLU A 18 4.20 -4.25 -13.22
C GLU A 18 5.70 -4.44 -13.39
N ALA A 19 6.17 -4.97 -14.54
CA ALA A 19 7.58 -5.09 -14.85
C ALA A 19 8.28 -3.72 -14.91
N ALA A 20 7.65 -2.71 -15.52
CA ALA A 20 8.17 -1.34 -15.53
C ALA A 20 8.29 -0.76 -14.11
N ARG A 21 7.28 -0.97 -13.24
CA ARG A 21 7.35 -0.59 -11.82
C ARG A 21 8.46 -1.34 -11.08
N ALA A 22 8.62 -2.64 -11.35
CA ALA A 22 9.66 -3.46 -10.76
C ALA A 22 11.06 -3.01 -11.18
N ARG A 23 11.25 -2.59 -12.44
CA ARG A 23 12.51 -2.01 -12.92
C ARG A 23 12.91 -0.77 -12.11
N VAL A 24 12.00 0.19 -11.95
CA VAL A 24 12.28 1.41 -11.16
C VAL A 24 12.61 1.08 -9.70
N ARG A 25 11.92 0.09 -9.10
CA ARG A 25 12.24 -0.39 -7.74
C ARG A 25 13.63 -1.00 -7.69
N ALA A 26 14.01 -1.82 -8.67
CA ALA A 26 15.33 -2.43 -8.75
C ALA A 26 16.44 -1.39 -8.98
N GLU A 27 16.21 -0.38 -9.81
CA GLU A 27 17.15 0.73 -10.01
C GLU A 27 17.31 1.58 -8.73
N THR A 28 16.22 1.83 -8.00
CA THR A 28 16.23 2.70 -6.81
C THR A 28 16.78 2.01 -5.58
N MET A 29 16.37 0.76 -5.32
CA MET A 29 16.69 0.03 -4.09
C MET A 29 17.69 -1.12 -4.30
N GLY A 30 17.95 -1.52 -5.55
CA GLY A 30 18.85 -2.63 -5.84
C GLY A 30 18.44 -3.96 -5.19
N PRO A 31 19.40 -4.86 -4.94
CA PRO A 31 19.18 -6.10 -4.22
C PRO A 31 18.64 -5.89 -2.80
N ALA A 32 18.95 -4.75 -2.17
CA ALA A 32 18.48 -4.41 -0.83
C ALA A 32 16.96 -4.16 -0.78
N GLY A 33 16.33 -3.81 -1.90
CA GLY A 33 14.87 -3.62 -1.99
C GLY A 33 14.05 -4.90 -1.76
N TRP A 34 14.70 -6.06 -1.81
CA TRP A 34 14.09 -7.37 -1.54
C TRP A 34 14.34 -7.84 -0.10
N ALA A 35 15.35 -7.27 0.57
CA ALA A 35 15.63 -7.57 1.96
C ALA A 35 14.59 -6.91 2.87
N LYS A 36 14.24 -7.58 3.98
CA LYS A 36 13.40 -6.97 5.01
C LYS A 36 14.12 -5.75 5.59
N CYS A 37 13.40 -4.65 5.76
CA CYS A 37 13.94 -3.45 6.40
C CYS A 37 14.56 -3.85 7.76
N PRO A 38 15.85 -3.56 8.00
CA PRO A 38 16.51 -3.88 9.26
C PRO A 38 15.87 -3.18 10.47
N LEU A 39 15.14 -2.09 10.21
CA LEU A 39 14.39 -1.36 11.23
C LEU A 39 13.09 -2.11 11.57
N HIS A 40 12.75 -2.09 12.86
CA HIS A 40 11.47 -2.61 13.35
C HIS A 40 10.29 -1.94 12.63
N SER A 41 9.20 -2.70 12.45
CA SER A 41 7.99 -2.16 11.85
C SER A 41 7.50 -0.94 12.63
N THR A 42 7.44 0.22 11.99
CA THR A 42 6.94 1.44 12.62
C THR A 42 5.41 1.40 12.75
N ASN A 43 4.86 2.06 13.77
CA ASN A 43 3.42 2.21 13.90
C ASN A 43 2.83 2.96 12.67
N LYS A 44 1.84 2.36 12.00
CA LYS A 44 1.20 2.91 10.79
C LYS A 44 0.69 4.33 10.98
N ARG A 45 0.10 4.66 12.15
CA ARG A 45 -0.41 6.01 12.46
C ARG A 45 0.72 7.03 12.52
N PHE A 46 1.81 6.67 13.20
CA PHE A 46 2.99 7.53 13.31
C PHE A 46 3.58 7.78 11.92
N LEU A 47 3.82 6.74 11.13
CA LEU A 47 4.41 6.86 9.79
C LEU A 47 3.57 7.77 8.87
N LEU A 48 2.26 7.54 8.78
CA LEU A 48 1.37 8.37 7.94
C LEU A 48 1.35 9.83 8.39
N ASN A 49 1.33 10.08 9.69
CA ASN A 49 1.36 11.45 10.23
C ASN A 49 2.70 12.14 9.96
N THR A 50 3.81 11.42 10.08
CA THR A 50 5.15 11.92 9.76
C THR A 50 5.27 12.24 8.27
N LEU A 51 4.91 11.30 7.39
CA LEU A 51 4.96 11.51 5.94
C LEU A 51 4.11 12.71 5.50
N ARG A 52 2.87 12.84 5.99
CA ARG A 52 2.03 14.02 5.68
C ARG A 52 2.70 15.33 6.10
N LYS A 53 3.43 15.36 7.21
CA LYS A 53 4.13 16.55 7.68
C LYS A 53 5.41 16.84 6.89
N THR A 54 6.12 15.81 6.42
CA THR A 54 7.37 15.96 5.66
C THR A 54 7.15 16.19 4.16
N THR A 55 6.14 15.58 3.54
CA THR A 55 5.83 15.78 2.11
C THR A 55 5.25 17.18 1.85
N LEU A 56 4.44 17.71 2.79
CA LEU A 56 3.99 19.12 2.73
C LEU A 56 5.14 20.13 2.83
N ARG A 57 6.30 19.73 3.37
CA ARG A 57 7.52 20.57 3.40
C ARG A 57 8.32 20.49 2.09
N GLN A 58 8.16 19.43 1.30
CA GLN A 58 8.87 19.24 0.03
C GLN A 58 8.11 19.81 -1.18
N CYS A 59 6.77 19.91 -1.10
CA CYS A 59 5.95 20.49 -2.18
C CYS A 59 6.06 22.02 -2.31
N SER A 60 6.70 22.74 -1.38
CA SER A 60 6.92 24.19 -1.54
C SER A 60 8.11 24.52 -2.46
N VAL A 61 8.90 23.53 -2.89
CA VAL A 61 10.13 23.76 -3.69
C VAL A 61 10.03 23.19 -5.11
N ARG A 62 8.99 22.41 -5.43
CA ARG A 62 8.80 21.83 -6.77
C ARG A 62 7.34 21.94 -7.18
N THR A 63 7.05 23.03 -7.88
CA THR A 63 6.06 23.20 -8.96
C THR A 63 4.66 22.59 -8.80
N GLY A 64 3.65 23.45 -8.97
CA GLY A 64 2.25 23.11 -8.80
C GLY A 64 1.76 21.96 -9.66
N SER A 65 0.98 21.08 -9.05
CA SER A 65 -0.03 20.28 -9.73
C SER A 65 -1.27 20.26 -8.86
N SER A 66 -2.33 20.89 -9.37
CA SER A 66 -3.68 20.85 -8.85
C SER A 66 -4.11 19.41 -8.57
N GLN A 67 -4.41 19.09 -7.32
CA GLN A 67 -5.37 18.02 -7.01
C GLN A 67 -6.35 18.51 -5.96
N SER A 68 -7.51 18.87 -6.50
CA SER A 68 -8.77 19.16 -5.89
C SER A 68 -9.32 17.97 -5.09
N GLU A 69 -9.88 18.31 -3.92
CA GLU A 69 -11.24 17.91 -3.56
C GLU A 69 -11.56 16.41 -3.41
N THR A 70 -11.11 15.82 -2.29
CA THR A 70 -11.92 14.82 -1.57
C THR A 70 -11.79 15.01 -0.06
N ARG A 71 -12.25 16.16 0.46
CA ARG A 71 -12.72 16.21 1.85
C ARG A 71 -14.14 15.66 1.88
N ARG A 72 -14.39 14.74 2.82
CA ARG A 72 -15.71 14.33 3.33
C ARG A 72 -16.46 13.24 2.54
N ARG A 73 -16.01 12.00 2.64
CA ARG A 73 -16.92 10.83 2.64
C ARG A 73 -16.77 10.08 3.96
N ARG A 74 -17.62 10.52 4.89
CA ARG A 74 -18.28 9.80 5.99
C ARG A 74 -17.50 8.66 6.67
N ASP A 75 -17.29 8.86 7.97
CA ASP A 75 -17.18 7.83 8.99
C ASP A 75 -18.17 6.67 8.74
N GLY A 76 -17.69 5.66 8.02
CA GLY A 76 -18.29 4.34 7.99
C GLY A 76 -17.83 3.61 9.23
N ARG A 77 -18.72 3.51 10.22
CA ARG A 77 -18.63 2.62 11.38
C ARG A 77 -18.02 1.29 10.93
N GLN A 78 -16.78 1.01 11.29
CA GLN A 78 -16.29 -0.37 11.23
C GLN A 78 -17.04 -1.11 12.33
N ALA A 79 -18.07 -1.85 11.93
CA ALA A 79 -18.65 -2.89 12.75
C ALA A 79 -17.49 -3.76 13.24
N THR A 80 -17.25 -3.73 14.55
CA THR A 80 -16.37 -4.67 15.20
C THR A 80 -16.94 -6.06 14.97
N GLU A 81 -16.35 -6.80 14.05
CA GLU A 81 -16.45 -8.26 13.97
C GLU A 81 -16.32 -8.84 15.39
N PRO A 82 -17.22 -9.75 15.82
CA PRO A 82 -17.08 -10.38 17.11
C PRO A 82 -15.78 -11.19 17.09
N ARG A 83 -14.84 -10.81 17.95
CA ARG A 83 -13.65 -11.62 18.22
C ARG A 83 -14.14 -13.01 18.60
N PHE A 84 -13.98 -13.99 17.72
CA PHE A 84 -14.04 -15.39 18.08
C PHE A 84 -13.09 -15.59 19.26
N ARG A 85 -13.65 -15.73 20.47
CA ARG A 85 -12.87 -16.09 21.65
C ARG A 85 -12.29 -17.45 21.33
N ARG A 86 -10.96 -17.53 21.25
CA ARG A 86 -10.27 -18.83 21.24
C ARG A 86 -10.73 -19.58 22.49
N PRO A 87 -11.27 -20.81 22.38
CA PRO A 87 -11.55 -21.62 23.55
C PRO A 87 -10.24 -21.83 24.30
N GLN A 88 -10.25 -21.47 25.58
CA GLN A 88 -9.19 -21.79 26.51
C GLN A 88 -9.17 -23.33 26.62
N ARG A 89 -8.11 -23.96 26.11
CA ARG A 89 -7.88 -25.37 26.38
C ARG A 89 -7.41 -25.46 27.82
N ASP A 90 -8.30 -25.91 28.69
CA ASP A 90 -7.92 -26.41 30.00
C ASP A 90 -7.28 -27.78 29.77
N ASP A 91 -5.95 -27.81 29.69
CA ASP A 91 -5.21 -29.07 29.76
C ASP A 91 -5.11 -29.45 31.24
N ALA A 92 -6.10 -30.20 31.71
CA ALA A 92 -6.00 -31.03 32.90
C ALA A 92 -5.27 -32.32 32.52
N PHE A 93 -4.08 -32.52 33.07
CA PHE A 93 -3.56 -33.73 33.74
C PHE A 93 -2.08 -33.53 34.10
#